data_AF-A0A087DJK3-F1
#
_entry.id   AF-A0A087DJK3-F1
#
_cell.length_a   1.000
_cell.length_b   1.000
_cell.length_c   1.000
_cell.angle_alpha   90.00
_cell.angle_beta   90.00
_cell.angle_gamma   90.00
#
_symmetry.space_group_name_H-M   'P 1'
#
loop_
_entity.id
_entity.type
_entity.pdbx_description
1 polymer ?
#
loop_
_entity_poly.entity_id
_entity_poly.type
_entity_poly.pdbx_seq_one_letter_code
_entity_poly.pdbx_strand_id
1 'polypeptide(L)'
;MVTVTAKTQQNAQNAKPPKKPERSKRAKQPKQPEKYAHGTRSYTMSHIRGKDTSIEVLVRSYLFRRGLRFRKNDKRYPGHPDVVLPKWRTIVFVNGCFWHAHEGCSRHSTPKSNVEFWTAKLLRNRERDRRQHAELRAAGWRVIDVWECELVKSKREERLIRLYDEIVVGSSNGSGDTASATPDASAVSSTTGNASPATTNTSPATGNTSPTNASPTDSVAEAYNSRSATN
;
A
#
# COMPACT_ATOMS: atom_id res chain seq x y z
N MET A 1 -5.49 91.07 -35.21
CA MET A 1 -5.62 90.36 -36.50
C MET A 1 -4.84 89.07 -36.41
N VAL A 2 -5.49 87.98 -36.80
CA VAL A 2 -5.03 86.59 -36.69
C VAL A 2 -3.97 86.30 -37.75
N THR A 3 -2.86 85.65 -37.38
CA THR A 3 -2.15 84.73 -38.28
C THR A 3 -1.56 83.55 -37.53
N VAL A 4 -1.81 82.41 -38.13
CA VAL A 4 -1.53 81.04 -37.73
C VAL A 4 -0.14 80.66 -38.24
N THR A 5 0.67 79.92 -37.48
CA THR A 5 1.52 78.90 -38.10
C THR A 5 1.74 77.73 -37.16
N ALA A 6 1.40 76.55 -37.68
CA ALA A 6 1.42 75.27 -37.01
C ALA A 6 2.72 74.50 -37.31
N LYS A 7 3.07 73.64 -36.35
CA LYS A 7 3.64 72.28 -36.49
C LYS A 7 4.86 72.06 -37.39
N THR A 8 5.95 71.64 -36.76
CA THR A 8 6.88 70.56 -37.17
C THR A 8 7.54 70.10 -35.86
N GLN A 9 7.69 68.85 -35.43
CA GLN A 9 8.11 67.58 -36.04
C GLN A 9 7.44 66.45 -35.18
N GLN A 10 6.84 65.34 -35.68
CA GLN A 10 7.47 64.14 -36.26
C GLN A 10 8.73 63.73 -35.48
N ASN A 11 8.96 62.53 -34.95
CA ASN A 11 8.61 61.18 -35.38
C ASN A 11 9.07 60.23 -34.25
N ALA A 12 8.17 59.48 -33.63
CA ALA A 12 8.52 58.46 -32.62
C ALA A 12 7.85 57.14 -32.96
N GLN A 13 8.21 56.54 -34.09
CA GLN A 13 7.80 55.19 -34.47
C GLN A 13 8.95 54.47 -35.18
N ASN A 14 9.79 53.77 -34.40
CA ASN A 14 10.26 52.40 -34.67
C ASN A 14 11.41 52.02 -33.72
N ALA A 15 11.07 51.66 -32.49
CA ALA A 15 11.98 50.86 -31.66
C ALA A 15 11.48 49.41 -31.70
N LYS A 16 12.18 48.56 -32.47
CA LYS A 16 11.94 47.12 -32.52
C LYS A 16 12.19 46.53 -31.12
N PRO A 17 11.24 45.78 -30.54
CA PRO A 17 11.43 45.23 -29.19
C PRO A 17 12.61 44.24 -29.16
N PRO A 18 13.38 44.18 -28.06
CA PRO A 18 14.55 43.32 -27.97
C PRO A 18 14.14 41.83 -28.08
N LYS A 19 14.86 41.08 -28.91
CA LYS A 19 14.68 39.62 -29.07
C LYS A 19 14.87 38.94 -27.71
N LYS A 20 13.91 38.10 -27.31
CA LYS A 20 14.03 37.25 -26.11
C LYS A 20 15.29 36.37 -26.21
N PRO A 21 16.05 36.17 -25.12
CA PRO A 21 17.21 35.31 -25.15
C PRO A 21 16.79 33.86 -25.44
N GLU A 22 17.54 33.22 -26.33
CA GLU A 22 17.35 31.82 -26.71
C GLU A 22 17.54 30.91 -25.48
N ARG A 23 16.55 30.05 -25.22
CA ARG A 23 16.52 29.18 -24.04
C ARG A 23 17.62 28.13 -24.18
N SER A 24 18.72 28.29 -23.44
CA SER A 24 19.82 27.33 -23.42
C SER A 24 19.30 25.92 -23.08
N LYS A 25 19.65 24.93 -23.90
CA LYS A 25 19.32 23.53 -23.65
C LYS A 25 20.03 23.11 -22.37
N ARG A 26 19.28 22.94 -21.27
CA ARG A 26 19.82 22.48 -19.98
C ARG A 26 20.48 21.11 -20.18
N ALA A 27 21.80 21.04 -20.03
CA ALA A 27 22.54 19.79 -20.05
C ALA A 27 21.96 18.83 -18.99
N LYS A 28 21.68 17.59 -19.40
CA LYS A 28 21.15 16.54 -18.52
C LYS A 28 22.25 16.15 -17.54
N GLN A 29 22.04 16.43 -16.25
CA GLN A 29 22.98 16.02 -15.21
C GLN A 29 23.23 14.51 -15.27
N PRO A 30 24.48 14.06 -15.04
CA PRO A 30 24.80 12.64 -15.00
C PRO A 30 24.02 11.97 -13.87
N LYS A 31 23.32 10.88 -14.20
CA LYS A 31 22.63 10.06 -13.20
C LYS A 31 23.68 9.40 -12.32
N GLN A 32 23.48 9.44 -11.00
CA GLN A 32 24.34 8.77 -10.02
C GLN A 32 24.53 7.29 -10.39
N PRO A 33 25.73 6.71 -10.15
CA PRO A 33 26.01 5.32 -10.51
C PRO A 33 25.09 4.37 -9.74
N GLU A 34 24.49 3.42 -10.45
CA GLU A 34 23.63 2.40 -9.84
C GLU A 34 24.46 1.51 -8.91
N LYS A 35 24.01 1.33 -7.66
CA LYS A 35 24.72 0.56 -6.62
C LYS A 35 24.88 -0.93 -6.96
N TYR A 36 23.97 -1.46 -7.79
CA TYR A 36 23.95 -2.85 -8.22
C TYR A 36 23.91 -2.91 -9.74
N ALA A 37 24.59 -3.88 -10.34
CA ALA A 37 24.54 -4.08 -11.78
C ALA A 37 23.12 -4.42 -12.25
N HIS A 38 22.72 -3.84 -13.37
CA HIS A 38 21.42 -4.10 -13.99
C HIS A 38 21.24 -5.60 -14.23
N GLY A 39 20.04 -6.12 -13.95
CA GLY A 39 19.72 -7.55 -14.09
C GLY A 39 20.10 -8.43 -12.90
N THR A 40 20.86 -7.92 -11.92
CA THR A 40 21.11 -8.66 -10.67
C THR A 40 19.85 -8.67 -9.78
N ARG A 41 19.70 -9.68 -8.91
CA ARG A 41 18.57 -9.68 -7.97
C ARG A 41 18.65 -8.51 -7.00
N SER A 42 19.83 -8.16 -6.51
CA SER A 42 20.01 -7.00 -5.64
C SER A 42 19.50 -5.72 -6.31
N TYR A 43 19.70 -5.58 -7.63
CA TYR A 43 19.11 -4.51 -8.43
C TYR A 43 17.58 -4.57 -8.47
N THR A 44 16.98 -5.71 -8.84
CA THR A 44 15.51 -5.83 -8.85
C THR A 44 14.91 -5.57 -7.46
N MET A 45 15.48 -6.16 -6.40
CA MET A 45 15.01 -5.99 -5.03
C MET A 45 15.10 -4.54 -4.54
N SER A 46 16.13 -3.79 -4.94
CA SER A 46 16.25 -2.37 -4.57
C SER A 46 15.19 -1.49 -5.24
N HIS A 47 14.55 -1.96 -6.31
CA HIS A 47 13.50 -1.25 -7.02
C HIS A 47 12.08 -1.59 -6.53
N ILE A 48 11.93 -2.62 -5.68
CA ILE A 48 10.64 -2.98 -5.09
C ILE A 48 10.29 -1.95 -4.01
N ARG A 49 9.27 -1.13 -4.28
CA ARG A 49 8.79 -0.11 -3.35
C ARG A 49 7.83 -0.73 -2.34
N GLY A 50 7.94 -0.34 -1.08
CA GLY A 50 7.01 -0.74 -0.02
C GLY A 50 5.74 0.11 0.08
N LYS A 51 5.59 1.13 -0.77
CA LYS A 51 4.43 2.03 -0.84
C LYS A 51 4.38 2.74 -2.18
N ASP A 52 3.21 3.28 -2.52
CA ASP A 52 2.97 3.96 -3.79
C ASP A 52 3.36 3.07 -4.98
N THR A 53 3.02 1.78 -4.88
CA THR A 53 3.18 0.84 -5.98
C THR A 53 2.26 1.21 -7.15
N SER A 54 2.57 0.69 -8.35
CA SER A 54 1.77 0.98 -9.56
C SER A 54 0.31 0.56 -9.41
N ILE A 55 0.05 -0.57 -8.72
CA ILE A 55 -1.30 -1.07 -8.45
C ILE A 55 -2.06 -0.21 -7.45
N GLU A 56 -1.41 0.26 -6.37
CA GLU A 56 -2.01 1.18 -5.42
C GLU A 56 -2.39 2.51 -6.09
N VAL A 57 -1.47 3.07 -6.88
CA VAL A 57 -1.71 4.33 -7.61
C VAL A 57 -2.90 4.16 -8.55
N LEU A 58 -2.98 3.02 -9.24
CA LEU A 58 -4.07 2.72 -10.16
C LEU A 58 -5.44 2.70 -9.46
N VAL A 59 -5.57 1.96 -8.36
CA VAL A 59 -6.81 1.89 -7.57
C VAL A 59 -7.16 3.28 -7.03
N ARG A 60 -6.19 3.98 -6.44
CA ARG A 60 -6.39 5.34 -5.91
C ARG A 60 -6.85 6.33 -6.96
N SER A 61 -6.23 6.32 -8.14
CA SER A 61 -6.62 7.21 -9.24
C SER A 61 -8.04 6.89 -9.73
N TYR A 62 -8.44 5.62 -9.79
CA TYR A 62 -9.80 5.24 -10.15
C TYR A 62 -10.83 5.76 -9.13
N LEU A 63 -10.63 5.48 -7.84
CA LEU A 63 -11.54 5.92 -6.77
C LEU A 63 -11.66 7.45 -6.72
N PHE A 64 -10.54 8.16 -6.90
CA PHE A 64 -10.53 9.61 -6.93
C PHE A 64 -11.33 10.18 -8.12
N ARG A 65 -11.17 9.61 -9.33
CA ARG A 65 -11.95 10.02 -10.52
C ARG A 65 -13.45 9.76 -10.35
N ARG A 66 -13.83 8.75 -9.56
CA ARG A 66 -15.21 8.46 -9.18
C ARG A 66 -15.75 9.34 -8.03
N GLY A 67 -14.97 10.32 -7.57
CA GLY A 67 -15.38 11.30 -6.57
C GLY A 67 -15.16 10.87 -5.11
N LEU A 68 -14.56 9.71 -4.85
CA LEU A 68 -14.29 9.26 -3.48
C LEU A 68 -13.11 10.03 -2.89
N ARG A 69 -13.28 10.47 -1.64
CA ARG A 69 -12.21 11.08 -0.85
C ARG A 69 -11.73 10.09 0.19
N PHE A 70 -10.42 9.86 0.20
CA PHE A 70 -9.78 8.88 1.05
C PHE A 70 -8.49 9.42 1.64
N ARG A 71 -8.05 8.78 2.73
CA ARG A 71 -6.70 8.91 3.27
C ARG A 71 -5.88 7.74 2.75
N LYS A 72 -4.60 7.96 2.46
CA LYS A 72 -3.68 6.90 2.01
C LYS A 72 -2.62 6.63 3.08
N ASN A 73 -2.21 5.37 3.21
CA ASN A 73 -1.13 4.91 4.09
C ASN A 73 -1.28 5.45 5.52
N ASP A 74 -2.50 5.34 6.06
CA ASP A 74 -2.85 5.94 7.34
C ASP A 74 -2.27 5.11 8.49
N LYS A 75 -1.29 5.68 9.19
CA LYS A 75 -0.55 4.99 10.26
C LYS A 75 -1.38 4.68 11.50
N ARG A 76 -2.56 5.30 11.64
CA ARG A 76 -3.45 5.11 12.79
C ARG A 76 -4.11 3.74 12.80
N TYR A 77 -4.14 3.06 11.66
CA TYR A 77 -4.80 1.77 11.51
C TYR A 77 -3.78 0.64 11.42
N PRO A 78 -4.09 -0.53 12.00
CA PRO A 78 -3.29 -1.75 11.83
C PRO A 78 -3.07 -2.03 10.34
N GLY A 79 -1.83 -2.37 9.97
CA GLY A 79 -1.49 -2.71 8.58
C GLY A 79 -1.24 -1.52 7.66
N HIS A 80 -1.40 -0.28 8.13
CA HIS A 80 -1.18 0.93 7.35
C HIS A 80 -1.91 0.90 5.99
N PRO A 81 -3.25 0.86 6.00
CA PRO A 81 -4.01 0.56 4.80
C PRO A 81 -3.78 1.56 3.67
N ASP A 82 -3.81 1.04 2.43
CA ASP A 82 -3.55 1.84 1.22
C ASP A 82 -4.61 2.92 1.01
N VAL A 83 -5.87 2.59 1.33
CA VAL A 83 -7.00 3.49 1.18
C VAL A 83 -7.93 3.35 2.38
N VAL A 84 -8.15 4.47 3.08
CA VAL A 84 -9.13 4.59 4.16
C VAL A 84 -10.21 5.56 3.73
N LEU A 85 -11.47 5.12 3.80
CA LEU A 85 -12.67 5.84 3.38
C LEU A 85 -13.58 6.07 4.60
N PRO A 86 -13.33 7.12 5.42
CA PRO A 86 -14.06 7.32 6.67
C PRO A 86 -15.57 7.49 6.49
N LYS A 87 -15.99 8.19 5.42
CA LYS A 87 -17.42 8.41 5.11
C LYS A 87 -18.19 7.09 4.92
N TRP A 88 -17.54 6.07 4.39
CA TRP A 88 -18.14 4.76 4.08
C TRP A 88 -17.73 3.68 5.09
N ARG A 89 -17.06 4.07 6.20
CA ARG A 89 -16.52 3.13 7.20
C ARG A 89 -15.73 1.96 6.58
N THR A 90 -15.02 2.22 5.48
CA THR A 90 -14.38 1.19 4.65
C THR A 90 -12.87 1.40 4.54
N ILE A 91 -12.13 0.31 4.58
CA ILE A 91 -10.69 0.22 4.40
C ILE A 91 -10.41 -0.74 3.24
N VAL A 92 -9.50 -0.35 2.35
CA VAL A 92 -9.07 -1.17 1.22
C VAL A 92 -7.57 -1.42 1.32
N PHE A 93 -7.19 -2.69 1.22
CA PHE A 93 -5.82 -3.15 1.07
C PHE A 93 -5.58 -3.57 -0.39
N VAL A 94 -4.47 -3.12 -0.97
CA VAL A 94 -4.06 -3.46 -2.34
C VAL A 94 -2.87 -4.40 -2.27
N ASN A 95 -3.16 -5.69 -2.26
CA ASN A 95 -2.18 -6.72 -1.92
C ASN A 95 -1.50 -7.28 -3.17
N GLY A 96 -0.17 -7.33 -3.13
CA GLY A 96 0.62 -8.12 -4.08
C GLY A 96 0.45 -9.62 -3.84
N CYS A 97 0.08 -10.39 -4.87
CA CYS A 97 -0.23 -11.81 -4.71
C CYS A 97 0.95 -12.64 -4.15
N PHE A 98 2.17 -12.25 -4.50
CA PHE A 98 3.38 -12.91 -4.00
C PHE A 98 3.59 -12.66 -2.50
N TRP A 99 3.53 -11.40 -2.05
CA TRP A 99 3.92 -10.99 -0.69
C TRP A 99 2.93 -11.38 0.40
N HIS A 100 1.65 -11.47 0.04
CA HIS A 100 0.54 -11.80 0.94
C HIS A 100 -0.01 -13.21 0.71
N ALA A 101 0.73 -14.05 -0.04
CA ALA A 101 0.41 -15.45 -0.28
C ALA A 101 -1.03 -15.71 -0.76
N HIS A 102 -1.41 -15.11 -1.90
CA HIS A 102 -2.74 -15.29 -2.47
C HIS A 102 -2.97 -16.76 -2.86
N GLU A 103 -3.93 -17.40 -2.20
CA GLU A 103 -4.29 -18.80 -2.44
C GLU A 103 -4.90 -18.99 -3.84
N GLY A 104 -4.60 -20.11 -4.50
CA GLY A 104 -5.14 -20.42 -5.83
C GLY A 104 -4.69 -19.49 -6.97
N CYS A 105 -3.73 -18.62 -6.73
CA CYS A 105 -3.28 -17.64 -7.71
C CYS A 105 -2.00 -18.09 -8.43
N SER A 106 -2.00 -18.05 -9.77
CA SER A 106 -0.81 -18.34 -10.59
C SER A 106 0.34 -17.34 -10.39
N ARG A 107 0.07 -16.15 -9.87
CA ARG A 107 1.10 -15.14 -9.53
C ARG A 107 1.78 -15.44 -8.20
N HIS A 108 1.21 -16.30 -7.37
CA HIS A 108 1.82 -16.78 -6.15
C HIS A 108 2.68 -18.01 -6.46
N SER A 109 3.95 -17.98 -6.05
CA SER A 109 4.85 -19.12 -6.17
C SER A 109 5.89 -19.07 -5.07
N THR A 110 6.22 -20.21 -4.49
CA THR A 110 7.35 -20.28 -3.57
C THR A 110 8.66 -20.20 -4.38
N PRO A 111 9.57 -19.27 -4.04
CA PRO A 111 10.88 -19.22 -4.70
C PRO A 111 11.64 -20.54 -4.50
N LYS A 112 12.38 -20.99 -5.51
CA LYS A 112 13.08 -22.30 -5.49
C LYS A 112 14.27 -22.34 -4.52
N SER A 113 14.78 -21.19 -4.09
CA SER A 113 15.90 -21.10 -3.16
C SER A 113 15.49 -20.40 -1.87
N ASN A 114 16.10 -20.84 -0.76
CA ASN A 114 15.77 -20.42 0.60
C ASN A 114 14.29 -20.64 0.95
N VAL A 115 13.77 -21.81 0.56
CA VAL A 115 12.35 -22.18 0.65
C VAL A 115 11.84 -22.02 2.08
N GLU A 116 12.57 -22.55 3.08
CA GLU A 116 12.18 -22.48 4.49
C GLU A 116 12.00 -21.03 4.97
N PHE A 117 12.94 -20.15 4.64
CA PHE A 117 12.83 -18.72 4.97
C PHE A 117 11.61 -18.08 4.31
N TRP A 118 11.37 -18.35 3.01
CA TRP A 118 10.26 -17.77 2.28
C TRP A 118 8.91 -18.28 2.79
N THR A 119 8.79 -19.58 3.00
CA THR A 119 7.58 -20.19 3.56
C THR A 119 7.28 -19.60 4.94
N ALA A 120 8.26 -19.56 5.84
CA ALA A 120 8.07 -18.97 7.17
C ALA A 120 7.73 -17.48 7.10
N LYS A 121 8.35 -16.71 6.18
CA LYS A 121 8.07 -15.28 6.00
C LYS A 121 6.65 -15.03 5.47
N LEU A 122 6.22 -15.80 4.47
CA LEU A 122 4.90 -15.68 3.88
C LEU A 122 3.81 -16.07 4.87
N LEU A 123 4.01 -17.14 5.64
CA LEU A 123 3.11 -17.54 6.72
C LEU A 123 2.98 -16.44 7.79
N ARG A 124 4.10 -15.84 8.22
CA ARG A 124 4.07 -14.71 9.16
C ARG A 124 3.33 -13.49 8.61
N ASN A 125 3.50 -13.19 7.32
CA ASN A 125 2.77 -12.09 6.68
C ASN A 125 1.27 -12.37 6.69
N ARG A 126 0.85 -13.56 6.24
CA ARG A 126 -0.56 -13.96 6.23
C ARG A 126 -1.19 -13.90 7.62
N GLU A 127 -0.50 -14.39 8.64
CA GLU A 127 -1.01 -14.36 10.01
C GLU A 127 -1.12 -12.92 10.55
N ARG A 128 -0.15 -12.07 10.21
CA ARG A 128 -0.21 -10.63 10.51
C ARG A 128 -1.43 -9.98 9.84
N ASP A 129 -1.64 -10.23 8.56
CA ASP A 129 -2.75 -9.65 7.78
C ASP A 129 -4.10 -10.11 8.37
N ARG A 130 -4.22 -11.40 8.71
CA ARG A 130 -5.39 -11.97 9.38
C ARG A 130 -5.72 -11.25 10.68
N ARG A 131 -4.70 -11.02 11.53
CA ARG A 131 -4.86 -10.30 12.79
C ARG A 131 -5.29 -8.85 12.57
N GLN A 132 -4.64 -8.15 11.63
CA GLN A 132 -4.97 -6.76 11.29
C GLN A 132 -6.41 -6.63 10.76
N HIS A 133 -6.85 -7.56 9.91
CA HIS A 133 -8.21 -7.58 9.41
C HIS A 133 -9.22 -7.83 10.53
N ALA A 134 -8.91 -8.73 11.48
CA ALA A 134 -9.75 -8.98 12.63
C ALA A 134 -9.90 -7.73 13.52
N GLU A 135 -8.79 -7.05 13.83
CA GLU A 135 -8.80 -5.80 14.61
C GLU A 135 -9.63 -4.71 13.93
N LEU A 136 -9.47 -4.54 12.62
CA LEU A 136 -10.22 -3.54 11.86
C LEU A 136 -11.72 -3.84 11.82
N ARG A 137 -12.10 -5.11 11.58
CA ARG A 137 -13.49 -5.54 11.58
C ARG A 137 -14.12 -5.39 12.97
N ALA A 138 -13.40 -5.74 14.03
CA ALA A 138 -13.84 -5.55 15.42
C ALA A 138 -14.04 -4.06 15.74
N ALA A 139 -13.21 -3.17 15.19
CA ALA A 139 -13.38 -1.72 15.27
C ALA A 139 -14.51 -1.16 14.37
N GLY A 140 -15.34 -2.03 13.78
CA GLY A 140 -16.49 -1.68 12.95
C GLY A 140 -16.15 -1.23 11.53
N TRP A 141 -14.94 -1.51 11.05
CA TRP A 141 -14.56 -1.21 9.67
C TRP A 141 -14.88 -2.35 8.73
N ARG A 142 -15.40 -2.00 7.55
CA ARG A 142 -15.39 -2.91 6.41
C ARG A 142 -13.99 -2.99 5.83
N VAL A 143 -13.49 -4.20 5.64
CA VAL A 143 -12.16 -4.45 5.06
C VAL A 143 -12.33 -5.14 3.72
N ILE A 144 -11.77 -4.54 2.66
CA ILE A 144 -11.81 -5.07 1.28
C ILE A 144 -10.38 -5.31 0.81
N ASP A 145 -10.11 -6.50 0.31
CA ASP A 145 -8.84 -6.83 -0.34
C ASP A 145 -8.98 -6.71 -1.87
N VAL A 146 -8.02 -6.03 -2.48
CA VAL A 146 -7.88 -5.94 -3.93
C VAL A 146 -6.55 -6.57 -4.30
N TRP A 147 -6.59 -7.68 -5.02
CA TRP A 147 -5.39 -8.44 -5.35
C TRP A 147 -4.78 -7.98 -6.68
N GLU A 148 -3.45 -7.97 -6.74
CA GLU A 148 -2.70 -7.63 -7.96
C GLU A 148 -3.17 -8.43 -9.19
N CYS A 149 -3.49 -9.72 -9.03
CA CYS A 149 -3.96 -10.57 -10.12
C CYS A 149 -5.33 -10.15 -10.68
N GLU A 150 -6.13 -9.41 -9.92
CA GLU A 150 -7.42 -8.87 -10.37
C GLU A 150 -7.24 -7.54 -11.13
N LEU A 151 -6.09 -6.89 -10.99
CA LEU A 151 -5.75 -5.61 -11.61
C LEU A 151 -4.99 -5.74 -12.94
N VAL A 152 -4.91 -6.96 -13.48
CA VAL A 152 -4.40 -7.22 -14.84
C VAL A 152 -5.35 -6.63 -15.88
N LYS A 153 -4.83 -6.26 -17.05
CA LYS A 153 -5.57 -5.50 -18.09
C LYS A 153 -6.94 -6.10 -18.42
N SER A 154 -7.05 -7.43 -18.49
CA SER A 154 -8.29 -8.12 -18.85
C SER A 154 -9.40 -8.08 -17.79
N LYS A 155 -9.07 -7.99 -16.50
CA LYS A 155 -10.03 -8.05 -15.38
C LYS A 155 -10.16 -6.74 -14.60
N ARG A 156 -9.22 -5.82 -14.82
CA ARG A 156 -9.05 -4.59 -14.04
C ARG A 156 -10.32 -3.75 -14.00
N GLU A 157 -10.96 -3.52 -15.14
CA GLU A 157 -12.11 -2.63 -15.22
C GLU A 157 -13.28 -3.17 -14.40
N GLU A 158 -13.63 -4.43 -14.61
CA GLU A 158 -14.66 -5.14 -13.85
C GLU A 158 -14.36 -5.12 -12.35
N ARG A 159 -13.13 -5.44 -11.94
CA ARG A 159 -12.75 -5.43 -10.52
C ARG A 159 -12.88 -4.05 -9.88
N LEU A 160 -12.51 -2.99 -10.60
CA LEU A 160 -12.59 -1.61 -10.12
C LEU A 160 -14.02 -1.12 -10.00
N ILE A 161 -14.90 -1.50 -10.94
CA ILE A 161 -16.34 -1.21 -10.86
C ILE A 161 -16.91 -1.89 -9.62
N ARG A 162 -16.66 -3.20 -9.47
CA ARG A 162 -17.09 -3.96 -8.29
C ARG A 162 -16.58 -3.34 -6.98
N LEU A 163 -15.33 -2.91 -6.93
CA LEU A 163 -14.76 -2.24 -5.75
C LEU A 163 -15.54 -0.97 -5.39
N TYR A 164 -15.87 -0.16 -6.38
CA TYR A 164 -16.65 1.06 -6.15
C TYR A 164 -18.03 0.73 -5.57
N ASP A 165 -18.71 -0.27 -6.13
CA ASP A 165 -20.03 -0.69 -5.66
C ASP A 165 -19.97 -1.26 -4.23
N GLU A 166 -18.96 -2.09 -3.92
CA GLU A 166 -18.70 -2.64 -2.59
C GLU A 166 -18.52 -1.53 -1.51
N ILE A 167 -17.93 -0.39 -1.88
CA ILE A 167 -17.74 0.76 -1.00
C ILE A 167 -19.04 1.54 -0.83
N VAL A 168 -19.70 1.89 -1.93
CA VAL A 168 -20.85 2.81 -1.92
C VAL A 168 -22.13 2.12 -1.46
N VAL A 169 -22.49 0.99 -2.08
CA VAL A 169 -23.71 0.22 -1.76
C VAL A 169 -23.56 -0.50 -0.43
N GLY A 170 -22.35 -0.95 -0.12
CA GLY A 170 -22.04 -1.56 1.16
C GLY A 170 -22.42 -0.71 2.39
N SER A 171 -22.35 0.60 2.25
CA SER A 171 -22.53 1.53 3.37
C SER A 171 -24.01 1.75 3.76
N SER A 172 -24.98 1.34 2.95
CA SER A 172 -26.41 1.60 3.21
C SER A 172 -27.09 0.61 4.15
N ASN A 173 -26.47 -0.53 4.49
CA ASN A 173 -27.10 -1.58 5.30
C ASN A 173 -26.70 -1.56 6.80
N GLY A 174 -26.14 -0.44 7.30
CA GLY A 174 -25.56 -0.35 8.64
C GLY A 174 -26.25 0.58 9.64
N SER A 175 -27.44 1.11 9.33
CA SER A 175 -28.23 1.91 10.27
C SER A 175 -29.46 1.14 10.72
N GLY A 176 -29.30 0.34 11.78
CA GLY A 176 -30.39 -0.39 12.43
C GLY A 176 -29.96 -0.85 13.82
N ASP A 177 -30.55 -0.20 14.82
CA ASP A 177 -30.77 -0.66 16.20
C ASP A 177 -29.69 -0.47 17.28
N THR A 178 -29.91 0.63 18.00
CA THR A 178 -29.57 0.87 19.40
C THR A 178 -30.40 -0.05 20.31
N ALA A 179 -29.77 -1.03 20.97
CA ALA A 179 -30.32 -1.69 22.17
C ALA A 179 -29.11 -2.06 23.05
N SER A 180 -28.74 -1.23 24.02
CA SER A 180 -29.28 -1.24 25.39
C SER A 180 -29.32 -2.64 25.99
N ALA A 181 -28.23 -3.01 26.65
CA ALA A 181 -28.18 -4.13 27.58
C ALA A 181 -27.29 -3.75 28.78
N THR A 182 -27.91 -3.10 29.76
CA THR A 182 -27.68 -3.34 31.19
C THR A 182 -28.98 -3.95 31.73
N PRO A 183 -28.92 -4.97 32.60
CA PRO A 183 -28.70 -4.80 34.04
C PRO A 183 -27.62 -5.76 34.58
N ASP A 184 -26.75 -5.32 35.47
CA ASP A 184 -26.89 -5.29 36.95
C ASP A 184 -26.62 -6.65 37.63
N ALA A 185 -25.84 -6.56 38.68
CA ALA A 185 -25.27 -7.63 39.48
C ALA A 185 -26.27 -8.14 40.54
N SER A 186 -26.11 -9.40 40.97
CA SER A 186 -25.96 -9.78 42.39
C SER A 186 -26.03 -11.30 42.61
N ALA A 187 -25.06 -11.78 43.43
CA ALA A 187 -25.19 -12.83 44.46
C ALA A 187 -25.40 -14.30 44.03
N VAL A 188 -24.84 -15.38 44.64
CA VAL A 188 -23.99 -15.65 45.82
C VAL A 188 -23.58 -17.15 45.79
N SER A 189 -22.41 -17.49 46.35
CA SER A 189 -22.04 -18.72 47.14
C SER A 189 -22.35 -20.14 46.62
N SER A 190 -21.58 -21.22 46.79
CA SER A 190 -20.32 -21.60 47.48
C SER A 190 -20.04 -23.08 47.12
N THR A 191 -18.81 -23.56 47.34
CA THR A 191 -18.47 -24.83 48.06
C THR A 191 -17.37 -25.69 47.39
N THR A 192 -16.20 -25.70 48.08
CA THR A 192 -15.12 -26.73 48.21
C THR A 192 -14.66 -27.49 46.96
N GLY A 193 -13.38 -27.58 46.62
CA GLY A 193 -12.18 -27.67 47.47
C GLY A 193 -11.47 -28.98 47.12
N ASN A 194 -10.26 -28.91 46.55
CA ASN A 194 -9.23 -29.90 46.85
C ASN A 194 -7.84 -29.39 46.51
N ALA A 195 -6.92 -29.64 47.44
CA ALA A 195 -5.57 -29.15 47.47
C ALA A 195 -4.58 -30.14 46.86
N SER A 196 -3.60 -29.62 46.09
CA SER A 196 -2.14 -29.90 46.08
C SER A 196 -1.60 -31.34 45.93
N PRO A 197 -0.29 -31.57 45.61
CA PRO A 197 0.83 -30.62 45.60
C PRO A 197 1.79 -30.65 44.37
N ALA A 198 2.64 -29.64 44.42
CA ALA A 198 3.86 -29.27 43.69
C ALA A 198 4.79 -30.36 43.10
N THR A 199 5.55 -29.93 42.09
CA THR A 199 7.02 -30.03 41.87
C THR A 199 7.27 -29.92 40.35
N THR A 200 8.25 -29.25 39.74
CA THR A 200 9.45 -28.49 40.12
C THR A 200 9.85 -27.71 38.87
N ASN A 201 10.24 -26.44 39.02
CA ASN A 201 10.88 -25.65 37.97
C ASN A 201 12.30 -26.15 37.72
N THR A 202 12.69 -26.31 36.46
CA THR A 202 14.10 -26.36 36.07
C THR A 202 14.25 -25.73 34.68
N SER A 203 14.79 -24.51 34.67
CA SER A 203 15.46 -23.94 33.49
C SER A 203 16.76 -24.70 33.24
N PRO A 204 17.25 -24.70 32.00
CA PRO A 204 18.62 -24.25 31.84
C PRO A 204 18.72 -23.16 30.77
N ALA A 205 19.51 -22.15 31.12
CA ALA A 205 20.06 -21.18 30.21
C ALA A 205 21.22 -21.81 29.43
N THR A 206 21.18 -21.69 28.11
CA THR A 206 22.30 -21.72 27.17
C THR A 206 21.87 -20.80 26.02
N GLY A 207 22.50 -19.69 25.69
CA GLY A 207 23.94 -19.44 25.63
C GLY A 207 24.40 -19.65 24.19
N ASN A 208 24.54 -18.54 23.44
CA ASN A 208 25.19 -18.39 22.12
C ASN A 208 24.52 -19.08 20.92
N THR A 209 24.48 -18.55 19.70
CA THR A 209 25.35 -17.58 19.01
C THR A 209 24.59 -17.05 17.78
N SER A 210 24.74 -15.76 17.47
CA SER A 210 24.35 -15.17 16.19
C SER A 210 24.99 -15.92 15.01
N PRO A 211 24.22 -16.40 14.02
CA PRO A 211 24.78 -16.64 12.69
C PRO A 211 24.78 -15.32 11.92
N THR A 212 25.96 -15.01 11.45
CA THR A 212 26.38 -13.85 10.69
C THR A 212 25.62 -13.66 9.37
N ASN A 213 25.57 -12.39 8.95
CA ASN A 213 25.04 -11.90 7.69
C ASN A 213 25.43 -12.76 6.48
N ALA A 214 24.46 -13.46 5.89
CA ALA A 214 24.50 -13.89 4.49
C ALA A 214 23.21 -13.39 3.81
N SER A 215 23.38 -12.41 2.91
CA SER A 215 22.30 -11.68 2.26
C SER A 215 21.43 -12.63 1.40
N PRO A 216 20.12 -12.82 1.71
CA PRO A 216 19.28 -13.86 1.12
C PRO A 216 18.67 -13.40 -0.22
N THR A 217 19.51 -12.84 -1.09
CA THR A 217 19.12 -12.00 -2.23
C THR A 217 19.31 -12.63 -3.61
N ASP A 218 19.22 -13.96 -3.85
CA ASP A 218 19.18 -14.55 -5.24
C ASP A 218 17.81 -15.11 -5.80
N SER A 219 16.92 -15.73 -5.00
CA SER A 219 15.62 -16.30 -5.47
C SER A 219 14.46 -15.38 -5.98
N VAL A 220 14.20 -14.22 -5.35
CA VAL A 220 12.93 -13.47 -5.57
C VAL A 220 12.89 -12.72 -6.90
N ALA A 221 14.01 -12.17 -7.34
CA ALA A 221 14.09 -11.51 -8.63
C ALA A 221 14.05 -12.49 -9.79
N GLU A 222 14.47 -13.75 -9.64
CA GLU A 222 14.22 -14.76 -10.68
C GLU A 222 12.73 -15.06 -10.80
N ALA A 223 12.02 -15.22 -9.68
CA ALA A 223 10.57 -15.38 -9.68
C ALA A 223 9.83 -14.12 -10.19
N TYR A 224 10.36 -12.92 -9.97
CA TYR A 224 9.75 -11.66 -10.40
C TYR A 224 10.10 -11.25 -11.85
N ASN A 225 11.38 -11.39 -12.27
CA ASN A 225 11.88 -11.03 -13.60
C ASN A 225 11.42 -12.01 -14.69
N SER A 226 11.31 -13.32 -14.39
CA SER A 226 10.71 -14.29 -15.32
C SER A 226 9.24 -13.99 -15.67
N ARG A 227 8.59 -13.08 -14.92
CA ARG A 227 7.15 -12.75 -15.05
C ARG A 227 6.86 -11.36 -15.61
N SER A 228 7.85 -10.47 -15.59
CA SER A 228 7.73 -9.17 -16.25
C SER A 228 7.98 -9.24 -17.77
N ALA A 229 8.52 -10.36 -18.26
CA ALA A 229 8.77 -10.61 -19.69
C ALA A 229 7.56 -11.14 -20.47
N THR A 230 6.43 -11.45 -19.80
CA THR A 230 5.25 -12.07 -20.42
C THR A 230 3.98 -11.19 -20.38
N ASN A 231 4.10 -9.87 -20.48
CA ASN A 231 2.93 -8.96 -20.42
C ASN A 231 3.07 -7.73 -21.33
#